data_AF-A0AAJ1PWB7-F1
#
_entry.id   AF-A0AAJ1PWB7-F1
#
_cell.length_a   1.000
_cell.length_b   1.000
_cell.length_c   1.000
_cell.angle_alpha   90.00
_cell.angle_beta   90.00
_cell.angle_gamma   90.00
#
_symmetry.space_group_name_H-M   'P 1'
#
loop_
_entity.id
_entity.type
_entity.pdbx_description
1 polymer ?
#
loop_
_entity_poly.entity_id
_entity_poly.type
_entity_poly.pdbx_seq_one_letter_code
_entity_poly.pdbx_strand_id
1 'polypeptide(L)'
;MEEKGADIAKIAVMPNENADVVTLLNATFERYQVAETPLITMSMGQLGMVSRLAGELFGSQASFGALGQVSAPGQAPVEDLHNVLNLLTLNAE
;
A
#
# COMPACT_ATOMS: atom_id res chain seq x y z
N MET A 1 6.87 -1.35 -15.73
CA MET A 1 6.34 0.03 -15.60
C MET A 1 7.51 1.01 -15.68
N GLU A 2 8.51 0.81 -14.85
CA GLU A 2 9.81 1.50 -14.89
C GLU A 2 10.49 1.49 -16.26
N GLU A 3 10.67 0.31 -16.88
CA GLU A 3 11.21 0.20 -18.26
C GLU A 3 10.39 0.96 -19.32
N LYS A 4 9.12 1.26 -19.01
CA LYS A 4 8.22 2.04 -19.87
C LYS A 4 8.22 3.53 -19.53
N GLY A 5 9.10 3.98 -18.64
CA GLY A 5 9.28 5.38 -18.25
C GLY A 5 8.20 5.91 -17.29
N ALA A 6 7.60 5.06 -16.45
CA ALA A 6 6.66 5.54 -15.43
C ALA A 6 7.40 6.26 -14.29
N ASP A 7 6.93 7.44 -13.89
CA ASP A 7 7.48 8.17 -12.73
C ASP A 7 7.16 7.51 -11.39
N ILE A 8 6.03 6.78 -11.33
CA ILE A 8 5.59 5.99 -10.17
C ILE A 8 4.98 4.71 -10.71
N ALA A 9 5.46 3.55 -10.26
CA ALA A 9 4.88 2.25 -10.59
C ALA A 9 3.76 1.91 -9.60
N LYS A 10 2.55 1.68 -10.10
CA LYS A 10 1.38 1.39 -9.26
C LYS A 10 0.70 0.07 -9.62
N ILE A 11 0.40 -0.75 -8.63
CA ILE A 11 -0.45 -1.93 -8.80
C ILE A 11 -1.48 -2.06 -7.66
N ALA A 12 -2.71 -2.44 -8.01
CA ALA A 12 -3.76 -2.78 -7.05
C ALA A 12 -4.36 -4.13 -7.44
N VAL A 13 -4.44 -5.05 -6.49
CA VAL A 13 -4.92 -6.43 -6.71
C VAL A 13 -6.04 -6.78 -5.73
N MET A 14 -6.92 -7.70 -6.10
CA MET A 14 -7.97 -8.22 -5.22
C MET A 14 -7.52 -9.55 -4.61
N PRO A 15 -7.41 -9.68 -3.28
CA PRO A 15 -7.11 -10.94 -2.62
C PRO A 15 -8.36 -11.83 -2.57
N ASN A 16 -8.18 -13.14 -2.77
CA ASN A 16 -9.19 -14.15 -2.49
C ASN A 16 -9.00 -14.74 -1.08
N GLU A 17 -7.77 -14.75 -0.58
CA GLU A 17 -7.40 -15.23 0.75
C GLU A 17 -6.27 -14.42 1.40
N ASN A 18 -5.99 -14.69 2.68
CA ASN A 18 -4.93 -13.98 3.41
C ASN A 18 -3.54 -14.17 2.78
N ALA A 19 -3.27 -15.33 2.18
CA ALA A 19 -2.00 -15.62 1.52
C ALA A 19 -1.74 -14.68 0.32
N ASP A 20 -2.79 -14.24 -0.38
CA ASP A 20 -2.66 -13.26 -1.48
C ASP A 20 -2.18 -11.89 -0.97
N VAL A 21 -2.63 -11.49 0.23
CA VAL A 21 -2.20 -10.24 0.86
C VAL A 21 -0.70 -10.31 1.21
N VAL A 22 -0.26 -11.43 1.78
CA VAL A 22 1.17 -11.67 2.08
C VAL A 22 1.99 -11.70 0.80
N THR A 23 1.48 -12.32 -0.26
CA THR A 23 2.13 -12.38 -1.57
C THR A 23 2.38 -10.98 -2.12
N LEU A 24 1.39 -10.08 -2.06
CA LEU A 24 1.57 -8.71 -2.51
C LEU A 24 2.59 -7.95 -1.66
N LEU A 25 2.53 -8.08 -0.33
CA LEU A 25 3.48 -7.43 0.58
C LEU A 25 4.91 -7.87 0.29
N ASN A 26 5.13 -9.17 0.11
CA ASN A 26 6.44 -9.72 -0.24
C ASN A 26 6.92 -9.20 -1.61
N ALA A 27 6.05 -9.22 -2.63
CA ALA A 27 6.39 -8.69 -3.96
C ALA A 27 6.71 -7.19 -3.94
N THR A 28 6.03 -6.42 -3.09
CA THR A 28 6.31 -4.99 -2.89
C THR A 28 7.71 -4.81 -2.32
N PHE A 29 8.04 -5.55 -1.26
CA PHE A 29 9.35 -5.48 -0.61
C PHE A 29 10.48 -5.92 -1.54
N GLU A 30 10.36 -7.07 -2.19
CA GLU A 30 11.35 -7.55 -3.16
C GLU A 30 11.59 -6.54 -4.28
N ARG A 31 10.53 -5.93 -4.82
CA ARG A 31 10.66 -4.91 -5.87
C ARG A 31 11.33 -3.64 -5.34
N TYR A 32 10.95 -3.18 -4.14
CA TYR A 32 11.46 -1.96 -3.52
C TYR A 32 12.99 -1.99 -3.36
N GLN A 33 13.54 -3.14 -3.01
CA GLN A 33 15.00 -3.32 -2.83
C GLN A 33 15.83 -3.01 -4.08
N VAL A 34 15.23 -3.06 -5.27
CA VAL A 34 15.92 -2.89 -6.55
C VAL A 34 15.19 -1.91 -7.49
N ALA A 35 14.22 -1.15 -6.99
CA ALA A 35 13.45 -0.20 -7.80
C ALA A 35 14.15 1.15 -7.87
N GLU A 36 14.29 1.68 -9.09
CA GLU A 36 14.70 3.07 -9.29
C GLU A 36 13.47 4.00 -9.31
N THR A 37 12.28 3.44 -9.51
CA THR A 37 11.01 4.17 -9.50
C THR A 37 10.23 3.94 -8.21
N PRO A 38 9.67 5.00 -7.58
CA PRO A 38 8.71 4.89 -6.49
C PRO A 38 7.59 3.89 -6.75
N LEU A 39 7.22 3.13 -5.71
CA LEU A 39 6.16 2.13 -5.77
C LEU A 39 4.91 2.58 -5.02
N ILE A 40 3.75 2.26 -5.57
CA ILE A 40 2.45 2.31 -4.88
C ILE A 40 1.77 0.96 -5.06
N THR A 41 1.66 0.19 -3.98
CA THR A 41 1.01 -1.12 -4.01
C THR A 41 -0.12 -1.19 -2.99
N MET A 42 -1.16 -1.96 -3.31
CA MET A 42 -2.25 -2.25 -2.36
C MET A 42 -3.02 -3.51 -2.73
N SER A 43 -3.38 -4.26 -1.70
CA SER A 43 -4.36 -5.31 -1.74
C SER A 43 -5.72 -4.70 -1.40
N MET A 44 -6.71 -4.91 -2.25
CA MET A 44 -8.02 -4.28 -2.16
C MET A 44 -8.95 -5.04 -1.20
N GLY A 45 -10.10 -4.44 -0.90
CA GLY A 45 -11.09 -5.05 -0.01
C GLY A 45 -10.64 -5.08 1.46
N GLN A 46 -11.49 -5.68 2.30
CA GLN A 46 -11.26 -5.70 3.74
C GLN A 46 -10.04 -6.53 4.12
N LEU A 47 -9.81 -7.68 3.46
CA LEU A 47 -8.64 -8.54 3.67
C LEU A 47 -7.33 -7.77 3.44
N GLY A 48 -7.31 -6.90 2.42
CA GLY A 48 -6.14 -6.15 2.02
C GLY A 48 -5.82 -4.93 2.87
N MET A 49 -6.65 -4.57 3.87
CA MET A 49 -6.48 -3.33 4.65
C MET A 49 -5.06 -3.18 5.22
N VAL A 50 -4.47 -4.26 5.73
CA VAL A 50 -3.11 -4.24 6.29
C VAL A 50 -2.07 -3.74 5.29
N SER A 51 -2.24 -4.02 3.99
CA SER A 51 -1.33 -3.54 2.94
C SER A 51 -1.36 -2.02 2.76
N ARG A 52 -2.46 -1.37 3.14
CA ARG A 52 -2.61 0.10 3.13
C ARG A 52 -1.95 0.77 4.32
N LEU A 53 -1.75 0.02 5.41
CA LEU A 53 -1.17 0.51 6.67
C LEU A 53 0.34 0.25 6.73
N ALA A 54 0.80 -0.84 6.12
CA ALA A 54 2.19 -1.28 6.21
C ALA A 54 3.10 -0.73 5.10
N GLY A 55 2.65 0.27 4.34
CA GLY A 55 3.35 0.75 3.14
C GLY A 55 4.81 1.12 3.39
N GLU A 56 5.08 1.86 4.46
CA GLU A 56 6.43 2.29 4.85
C GLU A 56 7.37 1.10 5.14
N LEU A 57 6.86 0.04 5.77
CA LEU A 57 7.65 -1.14 6.12
C LEU A 57 8.04 -1.98 4.89
N PHE A 58 7.16 -2.04 3.88
CA PHE A 58 7.32 -2.91 2.72
C PHE A 58 7.68 -2.17 1.42
N GLY A 59 7.75 -0.83 1.43
CA GLY A 59 8.23 -0.03 0.30
C GLY A 59 7.16 0.59 -0.61
N SER A 60 5.89 0.63 -0.18
CA SER A 60 4.83 1.41 -0.85
C SER A 60 4.83 2.84 -0.32
N GLN A 61 5.12 3.81 -1.19
CA GLN A 61 5.38 5.21 -0.80
C GLN A 61 4.11 6.06 -0.64
N ALA A 62 2.93 5.52 -0.95
CA ALA A 62 1.67 6.21 -0.73
C ALA A 62 0.53 5.24 -0.41
N SER A 63 -0.42 5.71 0.39
CA SER A 63 -1.65 5.00 0.70
C SER A 63 -2.88 5.86 0.37
N PHE A 64 -4.03 5.21 0.17
CA PHE A 64 -5.25 5.86 -0.30
C PHE A 64 -6.35 5.72 0.76
N GLY A 65 -6.68 6.83 1.43
CA GLY A 65 -7.83 6.96 2.33
C GLY A 65 -9.02 7.63 1.64
N ALA A 66 -10.21 7.48 2.21
CA ALA A 66 -11.43 8.11 1.72
C ALA A 66 -11.77 9.39 2.50
N LEU A 67 -12.15 10.44 1.78
CA LEU A 67 -12.74 11.65 2.35
C LEU A 67 -14.23 11.66 1.97
N GLY A 68 -15.08 11.17 2.87
CA GLY A 68 -16.51 11.00 2.60
C GLY A 68 -16.80 9.75 1.76
N GLN A 69 -16.99 9.91 0.45
CA GLN A 69 -17.36 8.79 -0.43
C GLN A 69 -16.14 7.91 -0.77
N VAL A 70 -16.30 6.60 -0.62
CA VAL A 70 -15.28 5.61 -1.00
C VAL A 70 -15.21 5.43 -2.52
N SER A 71 -14.00 5.52 -3.08
CA SER A 71 -13.71 5.29 -4.50
C SER A 71 -13.30 3.84 -4.81
N ALA A 72 -13.00 3.03 -3.78
CA ALA A 72 -12.65 1.63 -3.92
C ALA A 72 -13.06 0.80 -2.68
N PRO A 73 -13.39 -0.50 -2.83
CA PRO A 73 -13.69 -1.37 -1.69
C PRO A 73 -12.54 -1.46 -0.68
N GLY A 74 -12.86 -1.31 0.60
CA GLY A 74 -11.88 -1.41 1.70
C GLY A 74 -11.03 -0.15 1.91
N GLN A 75 -11.48 1.03 1.47
CA GLN A 75 -10.86 2.30 1.89
C GLN A 75 -11.26 2.66 3.32
N ALA A 76 -10.27 2.93 4.16
CA ALA A 76 -10.46 3.52 5.47
C ALA A 76 -10.71 5.04 5.34
N PRO A 77 -11.43 5.66 6.28
CA PRO A 77 -11.45 7.12 6.42
C PRO A 77 -10.01 7.67 6.46
N VAL A 78 -9.77 8.78 5.75
CA VAL A 78 -8.42 9.35 5.63
C VAL A 78 -7.83 9.76 6.99
N GLU A 79 -8.67 10.20 7.92
CA GLU A 79 -8.26 10.56 9.28
C GLU A 79 -7.77 9.35 10.06
N ASP A 80 -8.51 8.23 10.03
CA ASP A 80 -8.10 6.98 10.68
C ASP A 80 -6.81 6.44 10.08
N LEU A 81 -6.71 6.45 8.74
CA LEU A 81 -5.50 6.01 8.04
C LEU A 81 -4.29 6.86 8.44
N HIS A 82 -4.45 8.18 8.49
CA HIS A 82 -3.39 9.11 8.91
C HIS A 82 -2.94 8.84 10.35
N ASN A 83 -3.88 8.65 11.27
CA ASN A 83 -3.59 8.36 12.67
C ASN A 83 -2.81 7.04 12.85
N VAL A 84 -3.18 6.00 12.11
CA VAL A 84 -2.46 4.72 12.16
C VAL A 84 -1.06 4.82 11.55
N LEU A 85 -0.90 5.49 10.42
CA LEU A 85 0.42 5.70 9.81
C LEU A 85 1.33 6.52 10.72
N ASN A 86 0.79 7.56 11.37
CA ASN A 86 1.52 8.31 12.38
C ASN A 86 1.92 7.40 13.56
N LEU A 87 1.03 6.53 14.04
CA LEU A 87 1.36 5.59 15.10
C LEU A 87 2.51 4.62 14.73
N LEU A 88 2.55 4.16 13.49
CA LEU A 88 3.58 3.24 13.00
C LEU A 88 4.93 3.94 12.76
N THR A 89 4.92 5.23 12.44
CA THR A 89 6.13 6.08 12.25
C THR A 89 6.71 6.62 13.55
N LEU A 90 5.97 6.60 14.68
CA LEU A 90 6.35 7.22 15.97
C LEU A 90 7.67 6.73 16.61
N ASN A 91 8.42 5.82 15.98
CA ASN A 91 9.73 5.34 16.45
C ASN A 91 10.86 5.47 15.41
N ALA A 92 10.64 6.18 14.30
CA ALA A 92 11.67 6.45 13.31
C ALA A 92 12.33 7.82 13.58
N GLU A 93 13.10 7.91 14.67
CA GLU A 93 14.13 8.95 14.89
C GLU A 93 15.52 8.40 14.57
#